data_AF-A0A7X9HMA3-F1
#
_entry.id   AF-A0A7X9HMA3-F1
#
_cell.length_a   1.000
_cell.length_b   1.000
_cell.length_c   1.000
_cell.angle_alpha   90.00
_cell.angle_beta   90.00
_cell.angle_gamma   90.00
#
_symmetry.space_group_name_H-M   'P 1'
#
loop_
_entity.id
_entity.type
_entity.pdbx_description
1 polymer ?
#
loop_
_entity_poly.entity_id
_entity_poly.type
_entity_poly.pdbx_seq_one_letter_code
_entity_poly.pdbx_strand_id
1 'polypeptide(L)'
;MALIAIHAIIHLMGFAKASELVPCAQLKIFISRPMGLVWLAACALLLAAVVLLFAAPRWFWWVGLVGLVVSRSIRGAWHLIGLGLIGTRSVTPWFVV
;
A
#
# COMPACT_ATOMS: atom_id res chain seq x y z
N MET A 1 -6.87 15.24 -6.48
CA MET A 1 -5.47 15.15 -6.97
C MET A 1 -4.49 15.05 -5.83
N ALA A 2 -4.46 16.01 -4.90
CA ALA A 2 -3.63 15.91 -3.68
C ALA A 2 -3.84 14.58 -2.93
N LEU A 3 -5.08 14.09 -2.80
CA LEU A 3 -5.37 12.81 -2.16
C LEU A 3 -4.72 11.59 -2.84
N ILE A 4 -4.66 11.55 -4.17
CA ILE A 4 -4.03 10.45 -4.93
C ILE A 4 -2.51 10.49 -4.74
N ALA A 5 -1.92 11.68 -4.77
CA ALA A 5 -0.50 11.88 -4.52
C ALA A 5 -0.11 11.50 -3.08
N ILE A 6 -0.87 11.95 -2.07
CA ILE A 6 -0.67 11.57 -0.67
C ILE A 6 -0.80 10.05 -0.52
N HIS A 7 -1.78 9.43 -1.18
CA HIS A 7 -1.95 7.98 -1.13
C HIS A 7 -0.77 7.23 -1.76
N ALA A 8 -0.23 7.72 -2.88
CA ALA A 8 0.98 7.17 -3.50
C ALA A 8 2.20 7.27 -2.57
N ILE A 9 2.35 8.38 -1.83
CA ILE A 9 3.43 8.57 -0.85
C ILE A 9 3.31 7.53 0.28
N ILE A 10 2.11 7.26 0.77
CA ILE A 10 1.89 6.21 1.77
C ILE A 10 2.37 4.85 1.23
N HIS A 11 2.02 4.51 -0.03
CA HIS A 11 2.49 3.26 -0.65
C HIS A 11 4.02 3.20 -0.82
N LEU A 12 4.66 4.34 -1.06
CA LEU A 12 6.12 4.41 -1.10
C LEU A 12 6.74 4.13 0.28
N MET A 13 6.14 4.63 1.36
CA MET A 13 6.64 4.41 2.73
C MET A 13 6.61 2.96 3.16
N GLY A 14 5.59 2.18 2.80
CA GLY A 14 5.58 0.75 3.16
C GLY A 14 6.48 -0.11 2.28
N PHE A 15 6.78 0.28 1.04
CA PHE A 15 7.89 -0.33 0.29
C PHE A 15 9.23 -0.03 0.97
N ALA A 16 9.49 1.24 1.32
CA ALA A 16 10.71 1.64 2.02
C ALA A 16 10.91 0.85 3.33
N LYS A 17 9.82 0.61 4.07
CA LYS A 17 9.83 -0.23 5.27
C LYS A 17 10.09 -1.71 4.95
N ALA A 18 9.41 -2.29 3.96
CA ALA A 18 9.53 -3.71 3.62
C ALA A 18 10.92 -4.09 3.09
N SER A 19 11.59 -3.14 2.46
CA SER A 19 12.96 -3.29 1.94
C SER A 19 14.02 -2.90 2.97
N GLU A 20 13.64 -2.59 4.22
CA GLU A 20 14.54 -2.16 5.30
C GLU A 20 15.40 -0.94 4.94
N LEU A 21 14.96 -0.14 3.96
CA LEU A 21 15.72 1.01 3.43
C LEU A 21 15.80 2.16 4.44
N VAL A 22 14.75 2.35 5.24
CA VAL A 22 14.66 3.39 6.26
C VAL A 22 13.88 2.87 7.48
N PRO A 23 14.29 3.17 8.72
CA PRO A 23 13.50 2.90 9.91
C PRO A 23 12.20 3.72 9.92
N CYS A 24 11.12 3.15 9.41
CA CYS A 24 9.80 3.80 9.40
C CYS A 24 9.06 3.58 10.73
N ALA A 25 9.31 4.43 11.72
CA ALA A 25 8.65 4.37 13.04
C ALA A 25 7.13 4.60 13.01
N GLN A 26 6.61 5.26 11.97
CA GLN A 26 5.16 5.51 11.78
C GLN A 26 4.36 4.26 11.44
N LEU A 27 4.96 3.27 10.77
CA LEU A 27 4.34 1.97 10.58
C LEU A 27 4.90 1.04 11.64
N LYS A 28 4.11 0.60 12.63
CA LYS A 28 4.56 -0.36 13.66
C LYS A 28 4.41 -1.83 13.26
N ILE A 29 3.89 -2.07 12.07
CA ILE A 29 3.51 -3.35 11.50
C ILE A 29 4.66 -4.03 10.74
N PHE A 30 4.85 -5.34 10.89
CA PHE A 30 5.82 -6.07 10.07
C PHE A 30 5.33 -6.17 8.63
N ILE A 31 6.16 -5.80 7.66
CA ILE A 31 5.85 -5.91 6.23
C ILE A 31 6.87 -6.85 5.62
N SER A 32 6.39 -7.96 5.05
CA SER A 32 7.27 -8.91 4.37
C SER A 32 7.75 -8.35 3.02
N ARG A 33 8.91 -8.82 2.55
CA ARG A 33 9.46 -8.46 1.23
C ARG A 33 8.48 -8.60 0.05
N PRO A 34 7.73 -9.72 -0.11
CA PRO A 34 6.76 -9.83 -1.21
C PRO A 34 5.61 -8.83 -1.07
N MET A 35 5.20 -8.50 0.16
CA MET A 35 4.20 -7.47 0.39
C MET A 35 4.73 -6.08 -0.01
N GLY A 36 6.02 -5.80 0.20
CA GLY A 36 6.68 -4.59 -0.29
C GLY A 36 6.51 -4.37 -1.80
N LEU A 37 6.61 -5.43 -2.60
CA LEU A 37 6.42 -5.34 -4.06
C LEU A 37 4.98 -4.94 -4.44
N VAL A 38 3.99 -5.41 -3.67
CA VAL A 38 2.58 -5.01 -3.85
C VAL A 38 2.39 -3.52 -3.54
N TRP A 39 3.07 -3.01 -2.52
CA TRP A 39 3.10 -1.57 -2.20
C TRP A 39 3.76 -0.76 -3.33
N LEU A 40 4.86 -1.24 -3.90
CA LEU A 40 5.52 -0.58 -5.03
C LEU A 40 4.62 -0.54 -6.27
N ALA A 41 3.94 -1.65 -6.58
CA ALA A 41 2.99 -1.72 -7.69
C ALA A 41 1.82 -0.74 -7.51
N ALA A 42 1.26 -0.64 -6.30
CA ALA A 42 0.22 0.33 -5.97
C ALA A 42 0.72 1.78 -6.13
N CYS A 43 1.93 2.09 -5.64
CA CYS A 43 2.56 3.39 -5.83
C CYS A 43 2.70 3.76 -7.31
N ALA A 44 3.25 2.84 -8.12
CA ALA A 44 3.43 3.04 -9.55
C ALA A 44 2.12 3.30 -10.30
N LEU A 45 1.07 2.53 -10.00
CA LEU A 45 -0.27 2.73 -10.59
C LEU A 45 -0.87 4.09 -10.23
N LEU A 46 -0.71 4.54 -8.99
CA LEU A 46 -1.24 5.84 -8.55
C LEU A 46 -0.46 7.00 -9.16
N LEU A 47 0.87 6.90 -9.26
CA LEU A 47 1.69 7.89 -9.97
C LEU A 47 1.34 7.93 -11.46
N ALA A 48 1.18 6.76 -12.09
CA ALA A 48 0.71 6.69 -13.47
C ALA A 48 -0.66 7.36 -13.62
N ALA A 49 -1.61 7.13 -12.71
CA ALA A 49 -2.91 7.81 -12.74
C ALA A 49 -2.78 9.34 -12.63
N VAL A 50 -1.85 9.86 -11.83
CA VAL A 50 -1.57 11.31 -11.75
C VAL A 50 -1.01 11.84 -13.07
N VAL A 51 -0.06 11.12 -13.70
CA VAL A 51 0.51 11.52 -14.99
C VAL A 51 -0.54 11.49 -16.10
N LEU A 52 -1.33 10.40 -16.17
CA LEU A 52 -2.41 10.25 -17.16
C LEU A 52 -3.50 11.31 -17.00
N LEU A 53 -3.70 11.88 -15.81
CA LEU A 53 -4.65 12.98 -15.64
C LEU A 53 -4.29 14.18 -16.53
N PHE A 54 -3.00 14.46 -16.73
CA PHE A 54 -2.53 15.58 -17.54
C PHE A 54 -2.29 15.18 -19.00
N ALA A 55 -1.80 13.96 -19.24
CA ALA A 55 -1.44 13.50 -20.59
C ALA A 55 -2.61 12.84 -21.35
N ALA A 56 -3.52 12.15 -20.65
CA ALA A 56 -4.63 11.40 -21.23
C ALA A 56 -5.83 11.33 -20.25
N PRO A 57 -6.55 12.45 -20.02
CA PRO A 57 -7.56 12.57 -18.96
C PRO A 57 -8.77 11.65 -19.12
N ARG A 58 -8.92 10.98 -20.27
CA ARG A 58 -9.95 9.95 -20.49
C ARG A 58 -9.55 8.56 -20.02
N TRP A 59 -8.29 8.33 -19.68
CA TRP A 59 -7.76 7.01 -19.31
C TRP A 59 -7.30 6.93 -17.85
N PHE A 60 -7.08 8.07 -17.19
CA PHE A 60 -6.59 8.12 -15.80
C PHE A 60 -7.47 7.33 -14.81
N TRP A 61 -8.79 7.31 -15.01
CA TRP A 61 -9.73 6.68 -14.09
C TRP A 61 -9.62 5.16 -14.11
N TRP A 62 -9.33 4.55 -15.27
CA TRP A 62 -9.06 3.12 -15.36
C TRP A 62 -7.81 2.73 -14.58
N VAL A 63 -6.73 3.49 -14.76
CA VAL A 63 -5.46 3.26 -14.05
C VAL A 63 -5.62 3.51 -12.54
N GLY A 64 -6.36 4.56 -12.17
CA GLY A 64 -6.70 4.86 -10.79
C GLY A 64 -7.56 3.77 -10.12
N LEU A 65 -8.53 3.20 -10.86
CA LEU A 65 -9.37 2.11 -10.38
C LEU A 65 -8.53 0.85 -10.09
N VAL A 66 -7.64 0.48 -11.01
CA VAL A 66 -6.71 -0.65 -10.80
C VAL A 66 -5.83 -0.38 -9.58
N GLY A 67 -5.28 0.83 -9.45
CA GLY A 67 -4.51 1.24 -8.26
C GLY A 67 -5.31 1.12 -6.96
N LEU A 68 -6.61 1.45 -6.98
CA LEU A 68 -7.51 1.31 -5.83
C LEU A 68 -7.75 -0.16 -5.45
N VAL A 69 -7.95 -1.03 -6.44
CA VAL A 69 -8.14 -2.48 -6.23
C VAL A 69 -6.87 -3.10 -5.64
N VAL A 70 -5.70 -2.79 -6.19
CA VAL A 70 -4.42 -3.27 -5.65
C VAL A 70 -4.20 -2.76 -4.22
N SER A 71 -4.58 -1.50 -3.94
CA SER A 71 -4.53 -0.94 -2.58
C SER A 71 -5.47 -1.66 -1.61
N ARG A 72 -6.59 -2.22 -2.10
CA ARG A 72 -7.51 -3.02 -1.27
C ARG A 72 -6.86 -4.34 -0.85
N SER A 73 -6.01 -4.96 -1.68
CA SER A 73 -5.28 -6.19 -1.36
C SER A 73 -4.39 -6.03 -0.13
N ILE A 74 -3.78 -4.85 0.01
CA ILE A 74 -2.99 -4.48 1.18
C ILE A 74 -3.89 -4.46 2.44
N ARG A 75 -5.10 -3.87 2.36
CA ARG A 75 -6.13 -3.92 3.43
C ARG A 75 -6.64 -5.32 3.73
N GLY A 76 -6.82 -6.16 2.73
CA GLY A 76 -7.23 -7.56 2.90
C GLY A 76 -6.18 -8.36 3.68
N ALA A 77 -4.89 -8.17 3.38
CA ALA A 77 -3.81 -8.79 4.12
C ALA A 77 -3.84 -8.43 5.61
N TRP A 78 -4.14 -7.18 5.96
CA TRP A 78 -4.33 -6.75 7.37
C TRP A 78 -5.46 -7.51 8.06
N HIS A 79 -6.59 -7.69 7.38
CA HIS A 79 -7.75 -8.38 7.94
C HIS A 79 -7.46 -9.88 8.17
N LEU A 80 -6.76 -10.52 7.23
CA LEU A 80 -6.40 -11.93 7.34
C LEU A 80 -5.35 -12.20 8.43
N ILE A 81 -4.43 -11.27 8.68
CA ILE A 81 -3.50 -11.31 9.81
C ILE A 81 -4.27 -11.16 11.13
N GLY A 82 -5.20 -10.20 11.22
CA GLY A 82 -6.03 -9.99 12.42
C GLY A 82 -6.93 -11.17 12.76
N LEU A 83 -7.39 -11.92 11.75
CA LEU A 83 -8.15 -13.17 11.92
C LEU A 83 -7.28 -14.40 12.23
N GLY A 84 -5.95 -14.27 12.22
CA GLY A 84 -5.02 -15.38 12.48
C GLY A 84 -4.91 -16.42 11.35
N LEU A 85 -5.44 -16.13 10.17
CA LEU A 85 -5.50 -17.08 9.03
C LEU A 85 -4.18 -17.16 8.25
N ILE A 86 -3.30 -16.17 8.38
CA ILE A 86 -1.96 -16.16 7.78
C ILE A 86 -0.93 -16.07 8.92
N GLY A 87 -0.22 -17.17 9.16
CA GLY A 87 0.82 -17.30 10.18
C GLY A 87 2.05 -16.44 9.90
N THR A 88 2.01 -15.18 10.32
CA THR A 88 3.20 -14.36 10.55
C THR A 88 3.26 -14.07 12.06
N ARG A 89 4.44 -14.19 12.68
CA ARG A 89 4.62 -14.16 14.13
C ARG A 89 3.88 -12.96 14.76
N SER A 90 2.82 -13.27 15.52
CA SER A 90 2.10 -12.44 16.49
C SER A 90 2.14 -10.92 16.24
N VAL A 91 1.25 -10.44 15.37
CA VAL A 91 0.77 -9.05 15.51
C VAL A 91 -0.28 -9.10 16.61
N THR A 92 0.06 -8.63 17.81
CA THR A 92 -0.97 -8.40 18.84
C THR A 92 -2.00 -7.43 18.25
N PRO A 93 -3.30 -7.76 18.30
CA PRO A 93 -4.31 -6.77 17.99
C PRO A 93 -4.20 -5.66 19.04
N TRP A 94 -4.20 -4.40 18.61
CA TRP A 94 -4.16 -3.21 19.49
C TRP A 94 -5.36 -3.08 20.45
N PHE A 95 -6.19 -4.12 20.57
CA PHE A 95 -7.37 -4.23 21.44
C PHE A 95 -7.15 -5.20 22.62
N VAL A 96 -5.88 -5.42 23.01
CA VAL A 96 -5.53 -6.07 24.29
C VAL A 96 -4.53 -5.17 25.03
N VAL A 97 -5.04 -4.02 25.48
CA VAL A 97 -4.58 -3.26 26.66
C VAL A 97 -5.82 -2.78 27.37
#